data_AF-A0A442AK77-F1
#
_entry.id   AF-A0A442AK77-F1
#
_cell.length_a   1.000
_cell.length_b   1.000
_cell.length_c   1.000
_cell.angle_alpha   90.00
_cell.angle_beta   90.00
_cell.angle_gamma   90.00
#
_symmetry.space_group_name_H-M   'P 1'
#
loop_
_entity.id
_entity.type
_entity.pdbx_description
1 polymer ?
#
loop_
_entity_poly.entity_id
_entity_poly.type
_entity_poly.pdbx_seq_one_letter_code
_entity_poly.pdbx_strand_id
1 'polypeptide(L)' 'MPAAQRQAHGDRPRQPAAEDAAPLLALEGIGLSFGGVVALADVDLSVRPGEIRAIIGPNGAGKSSLINVISGV' A
#
# COMPACT_ATOMS: atom_id res chain seq x y z
N MET A 1 38.52 1.10 12.51
CA MET A 1 37.34 0.99 11.64
C MET A 1 36.44 -0.14 12.18
N PRO A 2 35.41 0.13 13.01
CA PRO A 2 34.48 -0.92 13.44
C PRO A 2 33.46 -1.22 12.34
N ALA A 3 33.26 -2.52 12.08
CA ALA A 3 32.33 -3.03 11.08
C ALA A 3 30.88 -2.68 11.46
N ALA A 4 30.19 -2.00 10.55
CA ALA A 4 28.77 -1.69 10.66
C ALA A 4 27.96 -3.00 10.77
N GLN A 5 27.23 -3.08 11.87
CA GLN A 5 26.34 -4.16 12.25
C GLN A 5 25.26 -4.34 11.17
N ARG A 6 25.34 -5.45 10.44
CA ARG A 6 24.27 -5.89 9.53
C ARG A 6 23.05 -6.26 10.37
N GLN A 7 22.11 -5.33 10.50
CA GLN A 7 20.79 -5.63 11.04
C GLN A 7 20.07 -6.50 10.01
N ALA A 8 20.01 -7.80 10.30
CA ALA A 8 19.12 -8.72 9.61
C ALA A 8 17.68 -8.24 9.83
N HIS A 9 17.00 -7.85 8.75
CA HIS A 9 15.57 -7.54 8.75
C HIS A 9 14.84 -8.85 9.05
N GLY A 10 14.49 -9.06 10.32
CA GLY A 10 14.13 -10.37 10.87
C GLY A 10 13.04 -11.10 10.08
N ASP A 11 13.27 -12.40 9.87
CA ASP A 11 12.30 -13.42 9.48
C ASP A 11 11.20 -13.53 10.55
N ARG A 12 10.29 -12.56 10.61
CA ARG A 12 9.02 -12.79 11.30
C ARG A 12 8.24 -13.82 10.47
N PRO A 13 7.85 -14.96 11.04
CA PRO A 13 7.00 -15.90 10.33
C PRO A 13 5.76 -15.15 9.83
N ARG A 14 5.49 -15.22 8.52
CA ARG A 14 4.28 -14.67 7.91
C ARG A 14 3.11 -15.42 8.53
N GLN A 15 2.52 -14.85 9.57
CA GLN A 15 1.29 -15.36 10.14
C GLN A 15 0.26 -15.30 9.02
N PRO A 16 -0.38 -16.43 8.64
CA PRO A 16 -1.42 -16.40 7.63
C PRO A 16 -2.43 -15.34 8.06
N ALA A 17 -2.65 -14.33 7.21
CA ALA A 17 -3.63 -13.29 7.48
C ALA A 17 -4.93 -13.97 7.88
N ALA A 18 -5.35 -13.84 9.14
CA ALA A 18 -6.53 -14.51 9.64
C ALA A 18 -7.69 -14.17 8.69
N GLU A 19 -8.31 -15.19 8.09
CA GLU A 19 -9.24 -15.00 6.95
C GLU A 19 -10.45 -14.13 7.33
N ASP A 20 -10.75 -14.03 8.64
CA ASP A 20 -11.85 -13.26 9.24
C ASP A 20 -11.42 -11.93 9.92
N ALA A 21 -10.15 -11.53 9.84
CA ALA A 21 -9.74 -10.26 10.43
C ALA A 21 -10.27 -9.07 9.62
N ALA A 22 -10.90 -8.11 10.31
CA ALA A 22 -11.31 -6.83 9.71
C ALA A 22 -10.09 -6.13 9.07
N PRO A 23 -10.27 -5.47 7.92
CA PRO A 23 -9.17 -4.78 7.24
C PRO A 23 -8.61 -3.67 8.14
N LEU A 24 -7.28 -3.55 8.17
CA LEU A 24 -6.58 -2.46 8.85
C LEU A 24 -6.68 -1.16 8.03
N LEU A 25 -6.71 -1.29 6.70
CA LEU A 25 -6.90 -0.21 5.75
C LEU A 25 -7.99 -0.61 4.78
N ALA A 26 -8.96 0.27 4.54
CA ALA A 26 -9.99 0.13 3.52
C ALA A 26 -10.15 1.44 2.76
N LEU A 27 -10.09 1.35 1.44
CA LEU A 27 -10.37 2.39 0.47
C LEU A 27 -11.60 1.93 -0.31
N GLU A 28 -12.58 2.80 -0.42
CA GLU A 28 -13.85 2.53 -1.12
C GLU A 28 -14.14 3.70 -2.06
N GLY A 29 -14.27 3.40 -3.36
CA GLY A 29 -14.64 4.36 -4.39
C GLY A 29 -13.69 5.55 -4.53
N ILE A 30 -12.38 5.35 -4.32
CA ILE A 30 -11.44 6.46 -4.29
C ILE A 30 -11.20 7.03 -5.68
N GLY A 31 -11.49 8.32 -5.84
CA GLY A 31 -11.24 9.10 -7.05
C GLY A 31 -10.24 10.23 -6.78
N LEU A 32 -9.37 10.50 -7.75
CA LEU A 32 -8.41 11.60 -7.69
C LEU A 32 -8.15 12.15 -9.08
N SER A 33 -8.23 13.47 -9.22
CA SER A 33 -7.97 14.16 -10.49
C SER A 33 -7.11 15.40 -10.28
N PHE A 34 -6.22 15.68 -11.22
CA PHE A 34 -5.35 16.85 -11.24
C PHE A 34 -5.50 17.59 -12.55
N GLY A 35 -5.97 18.84 -12.51
CA GLY A 35 -6.02 19.71 -13.70
C GLY A 35 -6.75 19.09 -14.91
N GLY A 36 -7.79 18.28 -14.67
CA GLY A 36 -8.55 17.57 -15.71
C GLY A 36 -8.01 16.18 -16.07
N VAL A 37 -6.87 15.75 -15.53
CA VAL A 37 -6.37 14.38 -15.68
C VAL A 37 -6.85 13.52 -14.52
N VAL A 38 -7.54 12.42 -14.82
CA VAL A 38 -7.97 11.43 -13.83
C VAL A 38 -6.78 10.55 -13.47
N ALA A 39 -6.32 10.63 -12.22
CA ALA A 39 -5.21 9.83 -11.71
C ALA A 39 -5.70 8.53 -11.05
N LEU A 40 -6.87 8.57 -10.40
CA LEU A 40 -7.54 7.41 -9.81
C LEU A 40 -9.03 7.50 -10.15
N ALA A 41 -9.62 6.39 -10.57
CA ALA A 41 -11.04 6.30 -10.85
C ALA A 41 -11.59 5.07 -10.12
N ASP A 42 -12.47 5.31 -9.14
CA ASP A 42 -13.24 4.28 -8.44
C ASP A 42 -12.37 3.14 -7.90
N VAL A 43 -11.35 3.49 -7.10
CA VAL A 43 -10.38 2.53 -6.58
C VAL A 43 -10.82 1.99 -5.23
N ASP A 44 -11.03 0.68 -5.18
CA ASP A 44 -11.22 -0.10 -3.96
C ASP A 44 -9.93 -0.84 -3.59
N LEU A 45 -9.51 -0.73 -2.32
CA LEU A 45 -8.35 -1.44 -1.80
C LEU A 45 -8.51 -1.73 -0.31
N SER A 46 -8.32 -2.98 0.07
CA SER A 46 -8.24 -3.38 1.48
C SER A 46 -6.86 -3.94 1.83
N VAL A 47 -6.40 -3.75 3.05
CA VAL A 47 -5.19 -4.40 3.56
C VAL A 47 -5.48 -4.91 4.96
N ARG A 48 -5.31 -6.20 5.16
CA ARG A 48 -5.51 -6.87 6.45
C ARG A 48 -4.28 -6.71 7.36
N PRO A 49 -4.44 -6.86 8.68
CA PRO A 49 -3.31 -6.89 9.59
C PRO A 49 -2.28 -7.96 9.18
N GLY A 50 -1.02 -7.56 9.00
CA GLY A 50 0.08 -8.45 8.61
C GLY A 50 0.13 -8.80 7.11
N GLU A 51 -0.80 -8.30 6.31
CA GLU A 51 -0.81 -8.50 4.86
C GLU A 51 0.20 -7.58 4.17
N ILE A 52 0.92 -8.12 3.18
CA ILE A 52 1.79 -7.36 2.29
C ILE A 52 1.13 -7.31 0.92
N ARG A 53 0.70 -6.12 0.49
CA ARG A 53 0.04 -5.90 -0.79
C ARG A 53 0.91 -5.04 -1.70
N ALA A 54 1.01 -5.41 -2.97
CA ALA A 54 1.84 -4.72 -3.95
C ALA A 54 0.97 -3.98 -4.97
N ILE A 55 1.34 -2.73 -5.27
CA ILE A 55 0.70 -1.92 -6.32
C ILE A 55 1.66 -1.89 -7.52
N ILE A 56 1.23 -2.46 -8.65
CA ILE A 56 2.05 -2.62 -9.85
C ILE A 56 1.31 -1.98 -11.04
N GLY A 57 2.08 -1.44 -11.99
CA GLY A 57 1.54 -0.81 -13.20
C GLY A 57 2.55 0.13 -13.86
N PRO A 58 2.30 0.58 -15.09
CA PRO A 58 3.20 1.47 -15.83
C PRO A 58 3.30 2.86 -15.18
N ASN A 59 4.28 3.66 -15.62
CA ASN A 59 4.39 5.05 -15.19
C ASN A 59 3.11 5.82 -15.59
N GLY A 60 2.64 6.70 -14.70
CA GLY A 60 1.39 7.44 -14.91
C GLY A 60 0.11 6.69 -14.52
N ALA A 61 0.17 5.40 -14.15
CA ALA A 61 -1.02 4.62 -13.76
C ALA A 61 -1.62 4.99 -12.38
N GLY A 62 -1.21 6.10 -11.76
CA GLY A 62 -1.77 6.54 -10.46
C GLY A 62 -1.18 5.87 -9.22
N LYS A 63 -0.14 5.02 -9.32
CA LYS A 63 0.45 4.32 -8.16
C LYS A 63 0.89 5.26 -7.02
N SER A 64 1.72 6.25 -7.33
CA SER A 64 2.17 7.24 -6.35
C SER A 64 1.02 8.10 -5.84
N SER A 65 0.04 8.39 -6.69
CA SER A 65 -1.18 9.08 -6.32
C SER A 65 -2.01 8.28 -5.29
N LEU A 66 -2.13 6.97 -5.47
CA LEU A 66 -2.80 6.08 -4.52
C LEU A 66 -2.07 6.06 -3.18
N ILE A 67 -0.73 5.99 -3.19
CA ILE A 67 0.08 6.07 -1.97
C ILE A 67 -0.13 7.42 -1.26
N ASN A 68 -0.17 8.53 -2.01
CA ASN A 68 -0.39 9.85 -1.42
C ASN A 68 -1.74 9.96 -0.73
N VAL A 69 -2.80 9.44 -1.37
CA VAL A 69 -4.14 9.38 -0.76
C VAL A 69 -4.11 8.56 0.53
N ILE A 70 -3.43 7.41 0.55
CA ILE A 70 -3.29 6.57 1.75
C ILE A 70 -2.51 7.30 2.85
N SER A 71 -1.45 8.02 2.52
CA SER A 71 -0.61 8.72 3.50
C SER A 71 -1.15 10.10 3.91
N GLY A 72 -2.18 10.61 3.23
CA GLY A 72 -2.79 11.92 3.51
C GLY A 72 -1.91 13.11 3.12
N VAL A 73 -1.12 13.01 2.05
CA VAL A 73 -0.20 14.06 1.56
C VAL A 73 -0.68 14.71 0.26
#